data_AF-A0A813TAY4-F1
#
_entry.id   AF-A0A813TAY4-F1
#
_cell.length_a   1.000
_cell.length_b   1.000
_cell.length_c   1.000
_cell.angle_alpha   90.00
_cell.angle_beta   90.00
_cell.angle_gamma   90.00
#
_symmetry.space_group_name_H-M   'P 1'
#
loop_
_entity.id
_entity.type
_entity.pdbx_description
1 polymer ?
#
loop_
_entity_poly.entity_id
_entity_poly.type
_entity_poly.pdbx_seq_one_letter_code
_entity_poly.pdbx_strand_id
1 'polypeptide(L)'
;MENETTDPDAENKILLEPYEYIRTIPGKQIRPKLIKAFNHWLHISDDKLVLISEIIEMLHNASLLIDDIQDNSKLRRGSPVAHTIYGVPLTINAANFVYFLALDKALMLNHPDVTKLFVEQLIELHHGQGMEIWWRDNFVAPSEDEYRTMVARKCGGLFNLGIRLMQLFSSEQQDFNTICHLLSLLFQIRDDYCNLISKEYTQNKSYCEDLTEGKFSFPIIHAINTHDSDTRIIHILKQRTQDYELKTYCVNLLHEFGSIEYTKRVCYDLAKSTFEEIDLLGGNVYLENIVRTLMKVFEDNDEQEQQSNNKFRASNDTLVTDQLDDDEEVEEYYPNNGYDEDDNRTNLSDERQYINDKKSMNYVTTQKKFINNSNNSNKTNNGKYLPIHQQRTMNNIPYSNRFDS
;
A
#
# COMPACT_ATOMS: atom_id res chain seq x y z
N MET A 1 21.10 -36.29 -32.13
CA MET A 1 20.58 -34.99 -31.65
C MET A 1 21.20 -34.82 -30.29
N GLU A 2 22.35 -34.14 -30.24
CA GLU A 2 23.03 -33.83 -28.99
C GLU A 2 22.14 -32.85 -28.22
N ASN A 3 21.91 -33.14 -26.94
CA ASN A 3 21.28 -32.20 -26.02
C ASN A 3 22.18 -30.97 -25.96
N GLU A 4 21.75 -29.86 -26.56
CA GLU A 4 22.23 -28.54 -26.19
C GLU A 4 21.91 -28.37 -24.70
N THR A 5 22.90 -28.62 -23.85
CA THR A 5 22.88 -28.21 -22.45
C THR A 5 22.78 -26.69 -22.47
N THR A 6 21.56 -26.20 -22.31
CA THR A 6 21.27 -24.79 -22.04
C THR A 6 22.14 -24.35 -20.86
N ASP A 7 22.84 -23.23 -21.05
CA ASP A 7 23.66 -22.61 -20.02
C ASP A 7 22.77 -22.29 -18.80
N PRO A 8 22.99 -22.92 -17.63
CA PRO A 8 22.17 -22.70 -16.44
C PRO A 8 22.12 -21.22 -16.02
N ASP A 9 23.17 -20.44 -16.32
CA ASP A 9 23.20 -19.01 -16.03
C ASP A 9 22.30 -18.22 -17.00
N ALA A 10 22.18 -18.66 -18.25
CA ALA A 10 21.26 -18.10 -19.22
C ALA A 10 19.79 -18.45 -18.89
N GLU A 11 19.53 -19.68 -18.44
CA GLU A 11 18.20 -20.09 -17.99
C GLU A 11 17.76 -19.33 -16.73
N ASN A 12 18.63 -19.26 -15.72
CA ASN A 12 18.34 -18.51 -14.49
C ASN A 12 18.02 -17.04 -14.78
N LYS A 13 18.72 -16.43 -15.75
CA LYS A 13 18.44 -15.06 -16.18
C LYS A 13 17.02 -14.90 -16.72
N ILE A 14 16.54 -15.85 -17.51
CA ILE A 14 15.17 -15.84 -18.05
C ILE A 14 14.15 -16.03 -16.91
N LEU A 15 14.40 -16.99 -16.02
CA LEU A 15 13.49 -17.33 -14.93
C LEU A 15 13.37 -16.20 -13.89
N LEU A 16 14.39 -15.35 -13.76
CA LEU A 16 14.45 -14.26 -12.79
C LEU A 16 14.09 -12.89 -13.38
N GLU A 17 13.71 -12.77 -14.65
CA GLU A 17 13.36 -11.46 -15.24
C GLU A 17 12.33 -10.66 -14.43
N PRO A 18 11.21 -11.24 -13.94
CA PRO A 18 10.26 -10.49 -13.10
C PRO A 18 10.87 -10.00 -11.79
N TYR A 19 11.80 -10.78 -11.22
CA TYR A 19 12.48 -10.45 -9.97
C TYR A 19 13.54 -9.37 -10.16
N GLU A 20 14.33 -9.44 -11.23
CA GLU A 20 15.27 -8.39 -11.59
C GLU A 20 14.54 -7.08 -11.92
N TYR A 21 13.38 -7.16 -12.57
CA TYR A 21 12.55 -5.99 -12.82
C TYR A 21 12.17 -5.26 -11.53
N ILE A 22 11.58 -5.94 -10.53
CA ILE A 22 11.20 -5.28 -9.28
C ILE A 22 12.40 -4.71 -8.51
N ARG A 23 13.57 -5.34 -8.62
CA ARG A 23 14.83 -4.83 -8.02
C ARG A 23 15.31 -3.53 -8.63
N THR A 24 15.02 -3.27 -9.91
CA THR A 24 15.37 -1.98 -10.55
C THR A 24 14.50 -0.82 -10.08
N ILE A 25 13.36 -1.10 -9.45
CA ILE A 25 12.42 -0.08 -8.99
C ILE A 25 12.86 0.43 -7.61
N PRO A 26 13.31 1.68 -7.47
CA PRO A 26 13.89 2.18 -6.22
C PRO A 26 12.87 2.21 -5.07
N GLY A 27 13.19 1.54 -3.97
CA GLY A 27 12.38 1.53 -2.74
C GLY A 27 12.87 2.50 -1.67
N LYS A 28 12.12 2.63 -0.56
CA LYS A 28 12.51 3.44 0.60
C LYS A 28 13.69 2.87 1.40
N GLN A 29 14.20 1.68 1.01
CA GLN A 29 15.32 0.96 1.64
C GLN A 29 15.23 0.90 3.16
N ILE A 30 14.03 0.64 3.68
CA ILE A 30 13.80 0.63 5.13
C ILE A 30 14.35 -0.65 5.78
N ARG A 31 14.22 -1.81 5.13
CA ARG A 31 14.69 -3.09 5.68
C ARG A 31 16.22 -3.14 5.88
N PRO A 32 17.07 -2.72 4.92
CA PRO A 32 18.51 -2.64 5.15
C PRO A 32 18.90 -1.71 6.31
N LYS A 33 18.19 -0.57 6.44
CA LYS A 33 18.39 0.35 7.56
C LYS A 33 17.99 -0.29 8.88
N LEU A 34 16.92 -1.08 8.90
CA LEU A 34 16.45 -1.77 10.09
C LEU A 34 17.45 -2.85 10.53
N ILE A 35 17.93 -3.70 9.60
CA ILE A 35 18.94 -4.71 9.91
C ILE A 35 20.20 -4.05 10.50
N LYS A 36 20.64 -2.93 9.90
CA LYS A 36 21.75 -2.14 10.45
C LYS A 36 21.44 -1.58 11.84
N ALA A 37 20.22 -1.10 12.07
CA ALA A 37 19.80 -0.58 13.37
C ALA A 37 19.81 -1.68 14.44
N PHE A 38 19.31 -2.87 14.16
CA PHE A 38 19.38 -4.00 15.11
C PHE A 38 20.81 -4.50 15.32
N ASN A 39 21.69 -4.37 14.33
CA ASN A 39 23.10 -4.72 14.53
C ASN A 39 23.83 -3.79 15.50
N HIS A 40 23.28 -2.61 15.78
CA HIS A 40 23.77 -1.75 16.86
C HIS A 40 23.67 -2.42 18.24
N TRP A 41 22.67 -3.28 18.43
CA TRP A 41 22.53 -4.09 19.64
C TRP A 41 23.19 -5.46 19.48
N LEU A 42 23.00 -6.12 18.35
CA LEU A 42 23.38 -7.53 18.18
C LEU A 42 24.87 -7.75 17.84
N HIS A 43 25.58 -6.74 17.35
CA HIS A 43 27.03 -6.80 17.12
C HIS A 43 27.52 -8.04 16.33
N ILE A 44 26.75 -8.50 15.35
CA ILE A 44 27.15 -9.63 14.49
C ILE A 44 28.21 -9.20 13.48
N SER A 45 28.96 -10.18 12.98
CA SER A 45 30.00 -9.95 11.98
C SER A 45 29.44 -9.49 10.63
N ASP A 46 30.22 -8.68 9.91
CA ASP A 46 29.78 -8.08 8.63
C ASP A 46 29.44 -9.13 7.57
N ASP A 47 30.14 -10.27 7.54
CA ASP A 47 29.86 -11.37 6.61
C ASP A 47 28.47 -11.97 6.84
N LYS A 48 28.07 -12.16 8.10
CA LYS A 48 26.74 -12.65 8.47
C LYS A 48 25.67 -11.59 8.24
N LEU A 49 25.98 -10.33 8.54
CA LEU A 49 25.08 -9.21 8.32
C LEU A 49 24.71 -9.03 6.85
N VAL A 50 25.70 -9.14 5.95
CA VAL A 50 25.48 -9.07 4.49
C VAL A 50 24.60 -10.24 4.03
N LEU A 51 24.93 -11.47 4.42
CA LEU A 51 24.13 -12.64 4.04
C LEU A 51 22.68 -12.53 4.52
N ILE A 52 22.45 -12.15 5.78
CA ILE A 52 21.10 -11.97 6.32
C ILE A 52 20.36 -10.85 5.59
N SER A 53 21.04 -9.74 5.30
CA SER A 53 20.45 -8.62 4.55
C SER A 53 19.97 -9.05 3.17
N GLU A 54 20.79 -9.82 2.44
CA GLU A 54 20.43 -10.35 1.12
C GLU A 54 19.23 -11.29 1.20
N ILE A 55 19.20 -12.21 2.17
CA ILE A 55 18.08 -13.16 2.37
C ILE A 55 16.77 -12.38 2.59
N ILE A 56 16.78 -11.39 3.48
CA ILE A 56 15.59 -10.60 3.79
C ILE A 56 15.15 -9.75 2.60
N GLU A 57 16.09 -9.19 1.83
CA GLU A 57 15.77 -8.45 0.61
C GLU A 57 15.17 -9.36 -0.47
N MET A 58 15.70 -10.56 -0.65
CA MET A 58 15.16 -11.56 -1.58
C MET A 58 13.72 -11.94 -1.23
N LEU A 59 13.47 -12.30 0.03
CA LEU A 59 12.14 -12.65 0.51
C LEU A 59 11.16 -11.46 0.41
N HIS A 60 11.63 -10.25 0.69
CA HIS A 60 10.81 -9.05 0.58
C HIS A 60 10.37 -8.78 -0.86
N ASN A 61 11.31 -8.79 -1.81
CA ASN A 61 10.97 -8.53 -3.21
C ASN A 61 10.13 -9.67 -3.82
N ALA A 62 10.41 -10.93 -3.46
CA ALA A 62 9.59 -12.07 -3.87
C ALA A 62 8.16 -11.98 -3.32
N SER A 63 7.99 -11.63 -2.04
CA SER A 63 6.65 -11.42 -1.47
C SER A 63 5.90 -10.26 -2.13
N LEU A 64 6.56 -9.16 -2.49
CA LEU A 64 5.91 -8.08 -3.24
C LEU A 64 5.39 -8.52 -4.60
N LEU A 65 6.11 -9.38 -5.32
CA LEU A 65 5.64 -9.93 -6.60
C LEU A 65 4.36 -10.76 -6.44
N ILE A 66 4.28 -11.55 -5.37
CA ILE A 66 3.09 -12.38 -5.05
C ILE A 66 1.93 -11.51 -4.55
N ASP A 67 2.20 -10.56 -3.65
CA ASP A 67 1.24 -9.61 -3.07
C ASP A 67 0.57 -8.78 -4.18
N ASP A 68 1.36 -8.16 -5.07
CA ASP A 68 0.82 -7.38 -6.20
C ASP A 68 -0.11 -8.23 -7.12
N ILE A 69 0.11 -9.55 -7.22
CA ILE A 69 -0.79 -10.46 -7.95
C ILE A 69 -2.04 -10.78 -7.14
N GLN A 70 -1.87 -11.13 -5.86
CA GLN A 70 -2.97 -11.49 -4.95
C GLN A 70 -3.95 -10.33 -4.75
N ASP A 71 -3.45 -9.10 -4.87
CA ASP A 71 -4.20 -7.86 -4.66
C ASP A 71 -4.66 -7.23 -5.98
N ASN A 72 -4.26 -7.81 -7.12
CA ASN A 72 -4.55 -7.31 -8.47
C ASN A 72 -4.11 -5.84 -8.66
N SER A 73 -3.00 -5.47 -8.03
CA SER A 73 -2.41 -4.13 -8.07
C SER A 73 -2.08 -3.69 -9.49
N LYS A 74 -1.98 -2.38 -9.70
CA LYS A 74 -1.67 -1.82 -11.03
C LYS A 74 -0.27 -1.24 -11.11
N LEU A 75 0.16 -0.53 -10.07
CA LEU A 75 1.49 0.05 -10.00
C LEU A 75 2.20 -0.33 -8.71
N ARG A 76 3.52 -0.39 -8.80
CA ARG A 76 4.43 -0.43 -7.66
C ARG A 76 5.45 0.68 -7.82
N ARG A 77 5.47 1.62 -6.85
CA ARG A 77 6.39 2.77 -6.83
C ARG A 77 6.40 3.55 -8.16
N GLY A 78 5.20 3.74 -8.72
CA GLY A 78 4.95 4.50 -9.95
C GLY A 78 5.23 3.74 -11.25
N SER A 79 5.69 2.49 -11.16
CA SER A 79 5.96 1.63 -12.32
C SER A 79 4.92 0.51 -12.43
N PRO A 80 4.61 -0.02 -13.63
CA PRO A 80 3.71 -1.16 -13.78
C PRO A 80 4.17 -2.36 -12.96
N VAL A 81 3.25 -3.09 -12.34
CA VAL A 81 3.60 -4.31 -11.58
C VAL A 81 4.12 -5.41 -12.52
N ALA A 82 5.05 -6.24 -12.04
CA ALA A 82 5.77 -7.21 -12.87
C ALA A 82 4.84 -8.15 -13.66
N HIS A 83 3.74 -8.59 -13.04
CA HIS A 83 2.80 -9.52 -13.67
C HIS A 83 2.03 -8.92 -14.86
N THR A 84 1.97 -7.58 -14.98
CA THR A 84 1.39 -6.92 -16.17
C THR A 84 2.37 -6.88 -17.35
N ILE A 85 3.67 -7.03 -17.10
CA ILE A 85 4.73 -7.04 -18.11
C ILE A 85 5.04 -8.48 -18.54
N TYR A 86 5.32 -9.35 -17.56
CA TYR A 86 5.81 -10.72 -17.78
C TYR A 86 4.70 -11.79 -17.70
N GLY A 87 3.48 -11.38 -17.35
CA GLY A 87 2.36 -12.28 -17.11
C GLY A 87 2.37 -12.87 -15.70
N VAL A 88 1.16 -13.19 -15.22
CA VAL A 88 0.93 -13.81 -13.92
C VAL A 88 1.70 -15.13 -13.75
N PRO A 89 1.69 -16.09 -14.71
CA PRO A 89 2.33 -17.39 -14.50
C PRO A 89 3.84 -17.30 -14.27
N LEU A 90 4.55 -16.51 -15.09
CA LEU A 90 5.99 -16.35 -14.96
C LEU A 90 6.37 -15.60 -13.69
N THR A 91 5.58 -14.59 -13.32
CA THR A 91 5.84 -13.81 -12.10
C THR A 91 5.66 -14.64 -10.83
N ILE A 92 4.62 -15.48 -10.76
CA ILE A 92 4.45 -16.44 -9.64
C ILE A 92 5.63 -17.40 -9.58
N ASN A 93 6.03 -17.97 -10.73
CA ASN A 93 7.14 -18.90 -10.79
C ASN A 93 8.45 -18.27 -10.32
N ALA A 94 8.77 -17.06 -10.80
CA ALA A 94 9.97 -16.33 -10.43
C ALA A 94 10.01 -16.02 -8.93
N ALA A 95 8.91 -15.54 -8.36
CA ALA A 95 8.83 -15.23 -6.94
C ALA A 95 9.00 -16.48 -6.06
N ASN A 96 8.30 -17.58 -6.41
CA ASN A 96 8.44 -18.85 -5.70
C ASN A 96 9.85 -19.43 -5.81
N PHE A 97 10.48 -19.31 -7.00
CA PHE A 97 11.86 -19.72 -7.19
C PHE A 97 12.82 -18.94 -6.29
N VAL A 98 12.63 -17.62 -6.17
CA VAL A 98 13.43 -16.77 -5.28
C VAL A 98 13.25 -17.14 -3.80
N TYR A 99 12.07 -17.60 -3.36
CA TYR A 99 11.92 -18.13 -1.99
C TYR A 99 12.86 -19.30 -1.71
N PHE A 100 13.05 -20.20 -2.67
CA PHE A 100 13.97 -21.32 -2.54
C PHE A 100 15.43 -20.90 -2.68
N LEU A 101 15.75 -19.92 -3.53
CA LEU A 101 17.11 -19.34 -3.58
C LEU A 101 17.47 -18.62 -2.27
N ALA A 102 16.49 -17.97 -1.63
CA ALA A 102 16.69 -17.35 -0.32
C ALA A 102 16.91 -18.41 0.78
N LEU A 103 16.22 -19.56 0.71
CA LEU A 103 16.48 -20.70 1.59
C LEU A 103 17.88 -21.27 1.37
N ASP A 104 18.29 -21.50 0.12
CA ASP A 104 19.63 -22.00 -0.22
C ASP A 104 20.72 -21.06 0.32
N LYS A 105 20.55 -19.74 0.13
CA LYS A 105 21.42 -18.72 0.71
C LYS A 105 21.40 -18.74 2.25
N ALA A 106 20.24 -18.96 2.88
CA ALA A 106 20.15 -19.09 4.32
C ALA A 106 20.95 -20.30 4.84
N LEU A 107 20.99 -21.42 4.12
CA LEU A 107 21.79 -22.59 4.52
C LEU A 107 23.30 -22.26 4.61
N MET A 108 23.79 -21.29 3.83
CA MET A 108 25.18 -20.81 3.92
C MET A 108 25.54 -20.16 5.26
N LEU A 109 24.54 -19.76 6.07
CA LEU A 109 24.77 -19.25 7.42
C LEU A 109 25.36 -20.33 8.34
N ASN A 110 25.19 -21.62 8.00
CA ASN A 110 25.84 -22.77 8.62
C ASN A 110 25.56 -22.91 10.12
N HIS A 111 24.31 -22.63 10.53
CA HIS A 111 23.84 -22.77 11.90
C HIS A 111 22.60 -23.71 11.93
N PRO A 112 22.54 -24.67 12.88
CA PRO A 112 21.54 -25.74 12.88
C PRO A 112 20.09 -25.24 12.94
N ASP A 113 19.84 -24.12 13.62
CA ASP A 113 18.49 -23.58 13.78
C ASP A 113 17.99 -22.72 12.60
N VAL A 114 18.83 -22.44 11.60
CA VAL A 114 18.46 -21.52 10.49
C VAL A 114 17.27 -22.05 9.71
N THR A 115 17.28 -23.33 9.31
CA THR A 115 16.18 -23.92 8.54
C THR A 115 14.88 -23.92 9.31
N LYS A 116 14.93 -24.28 10.61
CA LYS A 116 13.76 -24.28 11.49
C LYS A 116 13.17 -22.87 11.59
N LEU A 117 14.01 -21.88 11.87
CA LEU A 117 13.60 -20.49 11.99
C LEU A 117 13.01 -19.96 10.67
N PHE A 118 13.67 -20.23 9.54
CA PHE A 118 13.21 -19.82 8.22
C PHE A 118 11.81 -20.37 7.91
N VAL A 119 11.59 -21.67 8.14
CA VAL A 119 10.30 -22.33 7.91
C VAL A 119 9.22 -21.77 8.86
N GLU A 120 9.52 -21.65 10.16
CA GLU A 120 8.58 -21.08 11.14
C GLU A 120 8.10 -19.69 10.72
N GLN A 121 9.01 -18.79 10.33
CA GLN A 121 8.66 -17.41 9.99
C GLN A 121 7.89 -17.29 8.67
N LEU A 122 8.21 -18.12 7.68
CA LEU A 122 7.46 -18.13 6.42
C LEU A 122 6.06 -18.74 6.58
N ILE A 123 5.88 -19.72 7.47
CA ILE A 123 4.55 -20.22 7.82
C ILE A 123 3.72 -19.11 8.47
N GLU A 124 4.26 -18.38 9.45
CA GLU A 124 3.55 -17.26 10.06
C GLU A 124 3.21 -16.16 9.04
N LEU A 125 4.14 -15.80 8.14
CA LEU A 125 3.88 -14.84 7.07
C LEU A 125 2.67 -15.25 6.22
N HIS A 126 2.61 -16.52 5.79
CA HIS A 126 1.50 -17.03 5.00
C HIS A 126 0.20 -17.15 5.79
N HIS A 127 0.25 -17.44 7.10
CA HIS A 127 -0.94 -17.37 7.95
C HIS A 127 -1.51 -15.95 8.02
N GLY A 128 -0.64 -14.93 8.16
CA GLY A 128 -1.06 -13.53 8.13
C GLY A 128 -1.70 -13.16 6.79
N GLN A 129 -0.98 -13.39 5.69
CA GLN A 129 -1.48 -13.10 4.33
C GLN A 129 -2.78 -13.83 4.02
N GLY A 130 -2.87 -15.11 4.40
CA GLY A 130 -4.05 -15.93 4.13
C GLY A 130 -5.30 -15.43 4.86
N MET A 131 -5.17 -14.97 6.11
CA MET A 131 -6.30 -14.40 6.85
C MET A 131 -6.77 -13.07 6.26
N GLU A 132 -5.86 -12.20 5.85
CA GLU A 132 -6.21 -10.94 5.18
C GLU A 132 -6.97 -11.18 3.87
N ILE A 133 -6.46 -12.08 3.02
CA ILE A 133 -7.13 -12.50 1.78
C ILE A 133 -8.50 -13.10 2.09
N TRP A 134 -8.60 -13.96 3.11
CA TRP A 134 -9.85 -14.61 3.46
C TRP A 134 -10.91 -13.59 3.90
N TRP A 135 -10.55 -12.64 4.77
CA TRP A 135 -11.46 -11.55 5.18
C TRP A 135 -11.94 -10.76 3.98
N ARG A 136 -11.01 -10.31 3.13
CA ARG A 136 -11.28 -9.55 1.91
C ARG A 136 -12.23 -10.28 0.96
N ASP A 137 -11.95 -11.54 0.65
CA ASP A 137 -12.68 -12.29 -0.37
C ASP A 137 -14.01 -12.84 0.13
N ASN A 138 -14.20 -12.98 1.45
CA ASN A 138 -15.46 -13.39 2.07
C ASN A 138 -16.26 -12.20 2.64
N PHE A 139 -15.72 -10.98 2.56
CA PHE A 139 -16.32 -9.75 3.09
C PHE A 139 -16.69 -9.83 4.57
N VAL A 140 -15.80 -10.45 5.35
CA VAL A 140 -15.94 -10.56 6.82
C VAL A 140 -14.94 -9.57 7.42
N ALA A 141 -15.46 -8.46 7.95
CA ALA A 141 -14.61 -7.47 8.63
C ALA A 141 -14.05 -8.08 9.93
N PRO A 142 -12.73 -8.02 10.15
CA PRO A 142 -12.14 -8.47 11.41
C PRO A 142 -12.36 -7.45 12.52
N SER A 143 -12.24 -7.90 13.76
CA SER A 143 -11.98 -7.01 14.90
C SER A 143 -10.60 -6.36 14.79
N GLU A 144 -10.38 -5.29 15.56
CA GLU A 144 -9.06 -4.64 15.62
C GLU A 144 -7.98 -5.60 16.14
N ASP A 145 -8.28 -6.42 17.15
CA ASP A 145 -7.34 -7.38 17.73
C ASP A 145 -6.95 -8.49 16.75
N GLU A 146 -7.93 -8.98 15.97
CA GLU A 146 -7.67 -9.94 14.89
C GLU A 146 -6.75 -9.32 13.83
N TYR A 147 -7.02 -8.08 13.42
CA TYR A 147 -6.13 -7.35 12.50
C TYR A 147 -4.72 -7.21 13.08
N ARG A 148 -4.57 -6.78 14.33
CA ARG A 148 -3.25 -6.64 14.99
C ARG A 148 -2.49 -7.97 15.01
N THR A 149 -3.20 -9.07 15.27
CA THR A 149 -2.63 -10.43 15.22
C THR A 149 -2.19 -10.81 13.80
N MET A 150 -3.02 -10.50 12.80
CA MET A 150 -2.68 -10.73 11.39
C MET A 150 -1.44 -9.93 10.97
N VAL A 151 -1.35 -8.66 11.35
CA VAL A 151 -0.19 -7.81 11.03
C VAL A 151 1.10 -8.31 11.69
N ALA A 152 1.02 -8.73 12.95
CA ALA A 152 2.16 -9.32 13.65
C ALA A 152 2.70 -10.57 12.92
N ARG A 153 1.82 -11.30 12.22
CA ARG A 153 2.19 -12.44 11.38
C ARG A 153 2.72 -12.02 10.01
N LYS A 154 1.95 -11.26 9.22
CA LYS A 154 2.28 -10.84 7.83
C LYS A 154 3.54 -9.96 7.78
N CYS A 155 3.52 -8.86 8.52
CA CYS A 155 4.59 -7.86 8.51
C CYS A 155 5.72 -8.26 9.47
N GLY A 156 5.33 -8.73 10.66
CA GLY A 156 6.27 -9.15 11.70
C GLY A 156 7.04 -10.42 11.35
N GLY A 157 6.48 -11.38 10.61
CA GLY A 157 7.17 -12.60 10.22
C GLY A 157 8.50 -12.35 9.49
N LEU A 158 8.53 -11.41 8.54
CA LEU A 158 9.78 -11.10 7.82
C LEU A 158 10.75 -10.22 8.64
N PHE A 159 10.25 -9.36 9.52
CA PHE A 159 11.12 -8.61 10.46
C PHE A 159 11.76 -9.53 11.49
N ASN A 160 10.94 -10.38 12.12
CA ASN A 160 11.35 -11.37 13.10
C ASN A 160 12.32 -12.38 12.49
N LEU A 161 12.13 -12.81 11.23
CA LEU A 161 13.11 -13.65 10.56
C LEU A 161 14.50 -13.01 10.53
N GLY A 162 14.61 -11.75 10.10
CA GLY A 162 15.89 -11.06 10.04
C GLY A 162 16.56 -10.96 11.41
N ILE A 163 15.81 -10.51 12.42
CA ILE A 163 16.33 -10.27 13.77
C ILE A 163 16.67 -11.59 14.47
N ARG A 164 15.81 -12.60 14.39
CA ARG A 164 16.07 -13.93 14.96
C ARG A 164 17.25 -14.62 14.26
N LEU A 165 17.45 -14.44 12.95
CA LEU A 165 18.64 -14.93 12.26
C LEU A 165 19.91 -14.25 12.80
N MET A 166 19.86 -12.94 13.05
CA MET A 166 20.98 -12.22 13.65
C MET A 166 21.27 -12.69 15.08
N GLN A 167 20.24 -12.95 15.89
CA GLN A 167 20.40 -13.47 17.26
C GLN A 167 21.15 -14.81 17.33
N LEU A 168 21.06 -15.66 16.29
CA LEU A 168 21.83 -16.92 16.23
C LEU A 168 23.34 -16.69 16.20
N PHE A 169 23.79 -15.50 15.82
CA PHE A 169 25.21 -15.13 15.69
C PHE A 169 25.64 -14.04 16.67
N SER A 170 24.77 -13.67 17.61
CA SER A 170 25.04 -12.64 18.62
C SER A 170 25.27 -13.27 20.00
N SER A 171 26.15 -12.66 20.79
CA SER A 171 26.24 -12.94 22.23
C SER A 171 25.09 -12.31 23.02
N GLU A 172 24.41 -11.31 22.45
CA GLU A 172 23.32 -10.60 23.10
C GLU A 172 22.02 -11.40 22.99
N GLN A 173 21.40 -11.67 24.14
CA GLN A 173 20.19 -12.48 24.25
C GLN A 173 18.99 -11.65 24.72
N GLN A 174 18.99 -10.36 24.39
CA GLN A 174 17.87 -9.46 24.66
C GLN A 174 16.62 -9.93 23.88
N ASP A 175 15.45 -9.72 24.49
CA ASP A 175 14.17 -9.99 23.85
C ASP A 175 13.75 -8.80 22.98
N PHE A 176 13.71 -9.01 21.67
CA PHE A 176 13.27 -8.00 20.70
C PHE A 176 11.80 -8.18 20.27
N ASN A 177 11.06 -9.13 20.85
CA ASN A 177 9.69 -9.43 20.41
C ASN A 177 8.76 -8.21 20.52
N THR A 178 8.83 -7.48 21.64
CA THR A 178 8.00 -6.29 21.88
C THR A 178 8.26 -5.21 20.83
N ILE A 179 9.54 -4.86 20.63
CA ILE A 179 9.89 -3.82 19.64
C ILE A 179 9.57 -4.25 18.20
N CYS A 180 9.78 -5.52 17.85
CA CYS A 180 9.38 -6.06 16.56
C CYS A 180 7.87 -5.96 16.34
N HIS A 181 7.07 -6.28 17.37
CA HIS A 181 5.63 -6.19 17.32
C HIS A 181 5.16 -4.75 17.11
N LEU A 182 5.68 -3.81 17.91
CA LEU A 182 5.38 -2.38 17.81
C LEU A 182 5.73 -1.82 16.43
N LEU A 183 6.93 -2.12 15.92
CA LEU A 183 7.35 -1.69 14.59
C LEU A 183 6.44 -2.28 13.51
N SER A 184 6.12 -3.58 13.58
CA SER A 184 5.29 -4.24 12.57
C SER A 184 3.91 -3.60 12.45
N LEU A 185 3.29 -3.30 13.60
CA LEU A 185 2.02 -2.57 13.66
C LEU A 185 2.16 -1.15 13.11
N LEU A 186 3.19 -0.41 13.53
CA LEU A 186 3.42 0.95 13.06
C LEU A 186 3.62 0.99 11.55
N PHE A 187 4.42 0.08 10.99
CA PHE A 187 4.67 -0.02 9.56
C PHE A 187 3.39 -0.27 8.77
N GLN A 188 2.58 -1.25 9.18
CA GLN A 188 1.40 -1.65 8.43
C GLN A 188 0.26 -0.65 8.56
N ILE A 189 -0.04 -0.17 9.78
CA ILE A 189 -1.12 0.80 10.01
C ILE A 189 -0.80 2.12 9.31
N ARG A 190 0.49 2.52 9.28
CA ARG A 190 0.94 3.66 8.48
C ARG A 190 0.79 3.41 6.99
N ASP A 191 1.11 2.22 6.46
CA ASP A 191 0.93 1.92 5.04
C ASP A 191 -0.54 2.01 4.62
N ASP A 192 -1.43 1.44 5.45
CA ASP A 192 -2.88 1.48 5.29
C ASP A 192 -3.41 2.93 5.31
N TYR A 193 -2.95 3.76 6.26
CA TYR A 193 -3.27 5.19 6.28
C TYR A 193 -2.78 5.91 5.01
N CYS A 194 -1.53 5.67 4.61
CA CYS A 194 -0.94 6.31 3.45
C CYS A 194 -1.65 5.92 2.15
N ASN A 195 -2.15 4.68 2.03
CA ASN A 195 -2.88 4.23 0.84
C ASN A 195 -4.13 5.09 0.57
N LEU A 196 -4.80 5.54 1.63
CA LEU A 196 -6.05 6.30 1.53
C LEU A 196 -5.83 7.82 1.47
N ILE A 197 -4.81 8.35 2.16
CA ILE A 197 -4.64 9.81 2.35
C ILE A 197 -3.49 10.41 1.54
N SER A 198 -2.42 9.65 1.28
CA SER A 198 -1.18 10.23 0.75
C SER A 198 -1.22 10.46 -0.76
N LYS A 199 -0.92 11.71 -1.17
CA LYS A 199 -0.71 12.09 -2.57
C LYS A 199 0.48 11.36 -3.20
N GLU A 200 1.56 11.15 -2.44
CA GLU A 200 2.74 10.37 -2.88
C GLU A 200 2.35 8.92 -3.18
N TYR A 201 1.53 8.30 -2.31
CA TYR A 201 1.04 6.94 -2.54
C TYR A 201 0.11 6.84 -3.74
N THR A 202 -0.74 7.85 -3.93
CA THR A 202 -1.59 7.95 -5.13
C THR A 202 -0.75 7.91 -6.42
N GLN A 203 0.43 8.55 -6.43
CA GLN A 203 1.36 8.51 -7.56
C GLN A 203 2.08 7.16 -7.68
N ASN A 204 2.33 6.48 -6.56
CA ASN A 204 3.13 5.25 -6.51
C ASN A 204 2.35 3.95 -6.75
N LYS A 205 1.06 3.89 -6.41
CA LYS A 205 0.24 2.66 -6.46
C LYS A 205 -1.01 2.86 -7.33
N SER A 206 -1.91 3.72 -6.86
CA SER A 206 -3.04 4.36 -7.57
C SER A 206 -3.88 5.06 -6.50
N TYR A 207 -4.86 5.90 -6.88
CA TYR A 207 -5.72 6.55 -5.88
C TYR A 207 -6.54 5.50 -5.11
N CYS A 208 -6.35 5.43 -3.79
CA CYS A 208 -7.01 4.51 -2.86
C CYS A 208 -7.06 3.07 -3.39
N GLU A 209 -5.89 2.47 -3.61
CA GLU A 209 -5.78 1.10 -4.15
C GLU A 209 -6.44 0.08 -3.21
N ASP A 210 -6.35 0.26 -1.89
CA ASP A 210 -6.97 -0.64 -0.89
C ASP A 210 -8.49 -0.76 -1.10
N LEU A 211 -9.17 0.30 -1.55
CA LEU A 211 -10.60 0.27 -1.88
C LEU A 211 -10.89 -0.51 -3.18
N THR A 212 -9.95 -0.50 -4.12
CA THR A 212 -10.04 -1.29 -5.36
C THR A 212 -9.80 -2.77 -5.07
N GLU A 213 -8.84 -3.04 -4.17
CA GLU A 213 -8.54 -4.37 -3.70
C GLU A 213 -9.74 -4.97 -2.94
N GLY A 214 -10.48 -4.13 -2.21
CA GLY A 214 -11.52 -4.56 -1.27
C GLY A 214 -10.97 -4.84 0.13
N LYS A 215 -9.77 -4.34 0.43
CA LYS A 215 -9.01 -4.63 1.64
C LYS A 215 -9.69 -4.05 2.88
N PHE A 216 -9.72 -4.83 3.96
CA PHE A 216 -10.04 -4.34 5.29
C PHE A 216 -8.79 -3.71 5.93
N SER A 217 -8.43 -2.50 5.48
CA SER A 217 -7.33 -1.74 6.06
C SER A 217 -7.73 -1.15 7.42
N PHE A 218 -6.75 -0.76 8.25
CA PHE A 218 -7.01 -0.33 9.63
C PHE A 218 -8.08 0.77 9.78
N PRO A 219 -8.07 1.87 8.98
CA PRO A 219 -9.13 2.88 9.06
C PRO A 219 -10.51 2.32 8.69
N ILE A 220 -10.57 1.39 7.75
CA ILE A 220 -11.82 0.79 7.28
C ILE A 220 -12.40 -0.17 8.32
N ILE A 221 -11.54 -0.94 8.99
CA ILE A 221 -11.93 -1.80 10.12
C ILE A 221 -12.55 -0.97 11.23
N HIS A 222 -11.88 0.12 11.64
CA HIS A 222 -12.42 1.01 12.66
C HIS A 222 -13.79 1.56 12.24
N ALA A 223 -13.91 2.07 11.01
CA ALA A 223 -15.15 2.61 10.48
C ALA A 223 -16.32 1.61 10.55
N ILE A 224 -16.10 0.38 10.06
CA ILE A 224 -17.13 -0.67 10.03
C ILE A 224 -17.51 -1.11 11.45
N ASN A 225 -16.53 -1.29 12.34
CA ASN A 225 -16.80 -1.79 13.69
C ASN A 225 -17.44 -0.75 14.61
N THR A 226 -17.21 0.54 14.38
CA THR A 226 -17.80 1.63 15.19
C THR A 226 -19.13 2.14 14.65
N HIS A 227 -19.44 1.88 13.38
CA HIS A 227 -20.65 2.29 12.70
C HIS A 227 -21.33 1.09 12.03
N ASP A 228 -21.58 0.03 12.79
CA ASP A 228 -22.09 -1.27 12.30
C ASP A 228 -23.45 -1.20 11.56
N SER A 229 -24.28 -0.23 11.92
CA SER A 229 -25.56 0.07 11.24
C SER A 229 -25.37 0.69 9.86
N ASP A 230 -24.19 1.26 9.55
CA ASP A 230 -23.87 1.85 8.27
C ASP A 230 -23.18 0.85 7.34
N THR A 231 -23.90 0.44 6.30
CA THR A 231 -23.40 -0.57 5.36
C THR A 231 -22.70 0.02 4.14
N ARG A 232 -22.55 1.35 4.03
CA ARG A 232 -22.02 1.98 2.80
C ARG A 232 -20.61 1.54 2.48
N ILE A 233 -19.70 1.58 3.47
CA ILE A 233 -18.28 1.23 3.28
C ILE A 233 -18.11 -0.24 2.84
N ILE A 234 -18.80 -1.17 3.50
CA ILE A 234 -18.72 -2.59 3.13
C ILE A 234 -19.28 -2.87 1.72
N HIS A 235 -20.32 -2.15 1.30
CA HIS A 235 -20.81 -2.26 -0.09
C HIS A 235 -19.85 -1.66 -1.10
N ILE A 236 -19.14 -0.58 -0.78
CA ILE A 236 -18.10 -0.01 -1.64
C ILE A 236 -16.94 -0.99 -1.81
N LEU A 237 -16.44 -1.59 -0.71
CA LEU A 237 -15.40 -2.61 -0.78
C LEU A 237 -15.80 -3.81 -1.66
N LYS A 238 -17.05 -4.27 -1.53
CA LYS A 238 -17.59 -5.37 -2.35
C LYS A 238 -17.57 -5.09 -3.84
N GLN A 239 -17.65 -3.82 -4.24
CA GLN A 239 -17.63 -3.45 -5.66
C GLN A 239 -16.23 -3.49 -6.27
N ARG A 240 -15.15 -3.46 -5.47
CA ARG A 240 -13.76 -3.39 -5.96
C ARG A 240 -13.59 -2.30 -7.03
N THR A 241 -14.19 -1.14 -6.74
CA THR A 241 -14.40 -0.09 -7.72
C THR A 241 -13.09 0.57 -8.14
N GLN A 242 -13.00 0.97 -9.40
CA GLN A 242 -11.95 1.87 -9.90
C GLN A 242 -12.44 3.32 -10.02
N ASP A 243 -13.73 3.56 -9.75
CA ASP A 243 -14.34 4.88 -9.87
C ASP A 243 -13.77 5.87 -8.85
N TYR A 244 -13.31 7.01 -9.35
CA TYR A 244 -12.65 8.02 -8.53
C TYR A 244 -13.60 8.70 -7.55
N GLU A 245 -14.84 8.99 -7.97
CA GLU A 245 -15.82 9.67 -7.12
C GLU A 245 -16.29 8.77 -6.00
N LEU A 246 -16.54 7.48 -6.27
CA LEU A 246 -16.94 6.51 -5.26
C LEU A 246 -15.83 6.27 -4.22
N LYS A 247 -14.57 6.24 -4.64
CA LYS A 247 -13.41 6.19 -3.72
C LYS A 247 -13.35 7.45 -2.85
N THR A 248 -13.48 8.63 -3.47
CA THR A 248 -13.48 9.91 -2.75
C THR A 248 -14.62 9.97 -1.73
N TYR A 249 -15.81 9.51 -2.12
CA TYR A 249 -16.95 9.39 -1.21
C TYR A 249 -16.65 8.48 -0.02
N CYS A 250 -16.05 7.31 -0.25
CA CYS A 250 -15.63 6.42 0.82
C CYS A 250 -14.63 7.06 1.78
N VAL A 251 -13.63 7.79 1.26
CA VAL A 251 -12.64 8.51 2.09
C VAL A 251 -13.33 9.58 2.94
N ASN A 252 -14.31 10.30 2.39
CA ASN A 252 -15.08 11.29 3.15
C ASN A 252 -15.87 10.63 4.31
N LEU A 253 -16.44 9.43 4.10
CA LEU A 253 -17.08 8.68 5.19
C LEU A 253 -16.08 8.31 6.29
N LEU A 254 -14.84 7.94 5.92
CA LEU A 254 -13.81 7.61 6.91
C LEU A 254 -13.44 8.82 7.78
N HIS A 255 -13.44 10.03 7.21
CA HIS A 255 -13.29 11.27 7.98
C HIS A 255 -14.52 11.57 8.85
N GLU A 256 -15.73 11.44 8.31
CA GLU A 256 -16.99 11.63 9.05
C GLU A 256 -17.06 10.71 10.28
N PHE A 257 -16.59 9.46 10.14
CA PHE A 257 -16.56 8.47 11.20
C PHE A 257 -15.34 8.60 12.14
N GLY A 258 -14.49 9.62 11.95
CA GLY A 258 -13.30 9.85 12.75
C GLY A 258 -12.22 8.76 12.63
N SER A 259 -12.29 7.94 11.58
CA SER A 259 -11.43 6.75 11.42
C SER A 259 -10.02 7.11 10.97
N ILE A 260 -9.87 8.22 10.23
CA ILE A 260 -8.56 8.74 9.84
C ILE A 260 -7.82 9.28 11.06
N GLU A 261 -8.50 10.07 11.89
CA GLU A 261 -7.98 10.65 13.12
C GLU A 261 -7.68 9.58 14.18
N TYR A 262 -8.55 8.57 14.30
CA TYR A 262 -8.28 7.37 15.11
C TYR A 262 -6.97 6.70 14.70
N THR A 263 -6.80 6.48 13.39
CA THR A 263 -5.60 5.82 12.85
C THR A 263 -4.33 6.64 13.11
N LYS A 264 -4.38 7.97 12.94
CA LYS A 264 -3.26 8.87 13.29
C LYS A 264 -2.88 8.69 14.77
N ARG A 265 -3.86 8.75 15.69
CA ARG A 265 -3.63 8.60 17.13
C ARG A 265 -2.97 7.26 17.47
N VAL A 266 -3.48 6.16 16.91
CA VAL A 266 -2.89 4.83 17.09
C VAL A 266 -1.43 4.79 16.61
N CYS A 267 -1.10 5.43 15.49
CA CYS A 267 0.29 5.53 15.02
C CYS A 267 1.18 6.33 15.98
N TYR A 268 0.68 7.45 16.54
CA TYR A 268 1.41 8.22 17.55
C TYR A 268 1.66 7.39 18.83
N ASP A 269 0.66 6.66 19.31
CA ASP A 269 0.79 5.82 20.50
C ASP A 269 1.78 4.67 20.27
N LEU A 270 1.74 4.04 19.09
CA LEU A 270 2.71 3.02 18.70
C LEU A 270 4.13 3.59 18.59
N ALA A 271 4.30 4.77 17.99
CA ALA A 271 5.60 5.42 17.88
C ALA A 271 6.16 5.78 19.26
N LYS A 272 5.32 6.33 20.15
CA LYS A 272 5.68 6.61 21.54
C LYS A 272 6.14 5.34 22.27
N SER A 273 5.33 4.28 22.21
CA SER A 273 5.67 2.99 22.83
C SER A 273 6.97 2.41 22.24
N THR A 274 7.21 2.62 20.94
CA THR A 274 8.46 2.21 20.28
C THR A 274 9.66 2.97 20.82
N PHE A 275 9.55 4.29 21.05
CA PHE A 275 10.64 5.07 21.66
C PHE A 275 10.91 4.62 23.10
N GLU A 276 9.87 4.40 23.89
CA GLU A 276 10.00 3.90 25.27
C GLU A 276 10.70 2.52 25.29
N GLU A 277 10.35 1.63 24.37
CA GLU A 277 10.99 0.32 24.25
C GLU A 277 12.46 0.43 23.79
N ILE A 278 12.77 1.36 22.88
CA ILE A 278 14.17 1.64 22.48
C ILE A 278 14.99 2.09 23.69
N ASP A 279 14.45 2.97 24.53
CA ASP A 279 15.12 3.44 25.75
C ASP A 279 15.34 2.30 26.74
N LEU A 280 14.35 1.41 26.92
CA LEU A 280 14.45 0.21 27.77
C LEU A 280 15.54 -0.76 27.28
N LEU A 281 15.73 -0.87 25.97
CA LEU A 281 16.78 -1.70 25.34
C LEU A 281 18.17 -1.02 25.34
N GLY A 282 18.32 0.14 25.98
CA GLY A 282 19.60 0.85 26.12
C GLY A 282 19.88 1.90 25.04
N GLY A 283 18.85 2.31 24.29
CA GLY A 283 18.93 3.35 23.26
C GLY A 283 19.40 2.82 21.90
N ASN A 284 18.94 3.46 20.81
CA ASN A 284 19.34 3.12 19.44
C ASN A 284 19.02 4.26 18.46
N VAL A 285 20.01 5.14 18.26
CA VAL A 285 19.86 6.33 17.39
C VAL A 285 19.45 5.98 15.95
N TYR A 286 19.85 4.81 15.44
CA TYR A 286 19.47 4.39 14.09
C TYR A 286 17.99 4.05 14.02
N LEU A 287 17.48 3.31 15.02
CA LEU A 287 16.08 2.91 15.06
C LEU A 287 15.17 4.10 15.35
N GLU A 288 15.56 4.99 16.26
CA GLU A 288 14.85 6.24 16.51
C GLU A 288 14.69 7.07 15.23
N ASN A 289 15.74 7.20 14.43
CA ASN A 289 15.70 7.93 13.17
C ASN A 289 14.74 7.28 12.15
N ILE A 290 14.65 5.94 12.14
CA ILE A 290 13.67 5.23 11.31
C ILE A 290 12.26 5.59 11.78
N VAL A 291 11.96 5.49 13.08
CA VAL A 291 10.64 5.81 13.64
C VAL A 291 10.27 7.27 13.35
N ARG A 292 11.18 8.23 13.58
CA ARG A 292 10.95 9.65 13.23
C ARG A 292 10.64 9.83 11.74
N THR A 293 11.38 9.15 10.86
CA THR A 293 11.15 9.22 9.41
C THR A 293 9.78 8.67 9.03
N LEU A 294 9.30 7.63 9.70
CA LEU A 294 7.96 7.09 9.48
C LEU A 294 6.88 8.10 9.88
N MET A 295 7.08 8.81 11.00
CA MET A 295 6.08 9.71 11.54
C MET A 295 5.91 11.04 10.77
N LYS A 296 6.90 11.45 9.97
CA LYS A 296 6.83 12.69 9.16
C LYS A 296 5.56 12.83 8.31
N VAL A 297 5.01 11.71 7.83
CA VAL A 297 3.80 11.74 7.00
C VAL A 297 2.58 12.29 7.74
N PHE A 298 2.53 12.17 9.06
CA PHE A 298 1.45 12.69 9.87
C PHE A 298 1.66 14.18 10.16
N GLU A 299 2.90 14.57 10.50
CA GLU A 299 3.30 15.97 10.71
C GLU A 299 3.02 16.85 9.48
N ASP A 300 3.44 16.40 8.29
CA ASP A 300 3.24 17.14 7.03
C ASP A 300 1.75 17.32 6.69
N ASN A 301 0.89 16.37 7.08
CA ASN A 301 -0.55 16.43 6.84
C ASN A 301 -1.23 17.35 7.85
N ASP A 302 -0.87 17.28 9.13
CA ASP A 302 -1.41 18.13 10.18
C ASP A 302 -1.07 19.61 9.91
N GLU A 303 0.14 19.90 9.42
CA GLU A 303 0.51 21.26 8.99
C GLU A 303 -0.33 21.75 7.79
N GLN A 304 -0.59 20.90 6.81
CA GLN A 304 -1.43 21.23 5.65
C GLN A 304 -2.90 21.47 6.05
N GLU A 305 -3.44 20.67 6.97
CA GLU A 305 -4.79 20.83 7.52
C GLU A 305 -4.89 22.15 8.31
N GLN A 306 -3.92 22.46 9.16
CA GLN A 306 -3.88 23.73 9.90
C GLN A 306 -3.76 24.95 8.97
N GLN A 307 -2.93 24.89 7.93
CA GLN A 307 -2.82 25.96 6.94
C GLN A 307 -4.11 26.16 6.14
N SER A 308 -4.80 25.07 5.79
CA SER A 308 -6.08 25.12 5.06
C SER A 308 -7.19 25.72 5.93
N ASN A 309 -7.27 25.31 7.21
CA ASN A 309 -8.22 25.85 8.18
C ASN A 309 -7.95 27.33 8.48
N ASN A 310 -6.69 27.74 8.56
CA ASN A 310 -6.32 29.14 8.76
C ASN A 310 -6.64 30.00 7.53
N LYS A 311 -6.49 29.48 6.30
CA LYS A 311 -6.92 30.17 5.07
C LYS A 311 -8.44 30.30 5.01
N PHE A 312 -9.19 29.26 5.36
CA PHE A 312 -10.65 29.31 5.39
C PHE A 312 -11.17 30.32 6.43
N ARG A 313 -10.55 30.36 7.62
CA ARG A 313 -10.82 31.39 8.64
C ARG A 313 -10.50 32.80 8.14
N ALA A 314 -9.33 33.01 7.54
CA ALA A 314 -8.95 34.31 6.98
C ALA A 314 -9.90 34.76 5.86
N SER A 315 -10.36 33.85 4.99
CA SER A 315 -11.34 34.18 3.95
C SER A 315 -12.72 34.52 4.51
N ASN A 316 -13.14 33.88 5.60
CA ASN A 316 -14.39 34.23 6.29
C ASN A 316 -14.28 35.53 7.08
N ASP A 317 -13.13 35.81 7.70
CA ASP A 317 -12.90 37.09 8.41
C ASP A 317 -12.86 38.26 7.42
N THR A 318 -12.34 38.06 6.20
CA THR A 318 -12.34 39.09 5.13
C THR A 318 -13.77 39.39 4.63
N LEU A 319 -14.68 38.42 4.66
CA LEU A 319 -16.10 38.60 4.30
C LEU A 319 -16.92 39.27 5.43
N VAL A 320 -16.45 39.22 6.68
CA VAL A 320 -17.12 39.86 7.83
C VAL A 320 -16.65 41.31 8.02
N THR A 321 -15.45 41.68 7.55
CA THR A 321 -14.97 43.07 7.61
C THR A 321 -15.53 44.00 6.53
N ASP A 322 -16.17 43.48 5.47
CA ASP A 322 -16.80 44.28 4.41
C ASP A 322 -18.29 44.63 4.68
N GLN A 323 -18.81 44.38 5.90
CA GLN A 323 -20.21 44.70 6.26
C GLN A 323 -20.39 45.59 7.50
N LEU A 324 -19.33 46.26 7.97
CA LEU A 324 -19.44 47.21 9.07
C LEU A 324 -18.57 48.44 8.81
N ASP A 325 -19.02 49.28 7.89
CA ASP A 325 -18.72 50.72 7.85
C ASP A 325 -19.67 51.35 6.84
N ASP A 326 -20.80 51.85 7.32
CA ASP A 326 -21.59 52.94 6.71
C ASP A 326 -22.63 53.40 7.76
N ASP A 327 -22.14 54.13 8.77
CA ASP A 327 -22.96 55.07 9.53
C ASP A 327 -23.07 56.35 8.68
N GLU A 328 -24.15 56.49 7.91
CA GLU A 328 -24.58 57.80 7.38
C GLU A 328 -25.97 58.17 7.89
N GLU A 329 -26.04 59.38 8.43
CA GLU A 329 -27.18 60.03 9.04
C GLU A 329 -28.39 60.11 8.08
N VAL A 330 -29.57 59.73 8.60
CA VAL A 330 -30.85 59.89 7.90
C VAL A 330 -31.36 61.31 8.14
N GLU A 331 -31.21 62.20 7.15
CA GLU A 331 -31.99 63.45 7.06
C GLU A 331 -33.18 63.25 6.10
N GLU A 332 -34.39 63.53 6.60
CA GLU A 332 -35.65 63.46 5.86
C GLU A 332 -35.70 64.48 4.71
N TYR A 333 -35.97 64.02 3.48
CA TYR A 333 -36.48 64.90 2.42
C TYR A 333 -37.56 64.22 1.58
N TYR A 334 -38.73 64.87 1.51
CA TYR A 334 -39.90 64.45 0.74
C TYR A 334 -39.66 64.56 -0.79
N PRO A 335 -40.27 63.70 -1.62
CA PRO A 335 -40.02 63.69 -3.05
C PRO A 335 -40.87 64.77 -3.74
N ASN A 336 -40.27 65.51 -4.67
CA ASN A 336 -40.98 66.34 -5.62
C ASN A 336 -40.83 65.75 -7.03
N ASN A 337 -41.97 65.61 -7.70
CA ASN A 337 -42.15 65.07 -9.03
C ASN A 337 -41.36 65.83 -10.10
N GLY A 338 -40.87 65.12 -11.11
CA GLY A 338 -40.37 65.69 -12.36
C GLY A 338 -40.30 64.62 -13.44
N TYR A 339 -41.25 64.69 -14.38
CA TYR A 339 -41.27 63.96 -15.64
C TYR A 339 -40.09 64.38 -16.53
N ASP A 340 -39.54 63.47 -17.33
CA ASP A 340 -39.56 63.63 -18.80
C ASP A 340 -39.01 62.39 -19.54
N GLU A 341 -39.65 62.17 -20.68
CA GLU A 341 -39.48 61.14 -21.70
C GLU A 341 -38.18 61.32 -22.49
N ASP A 342 -37.55 60.24 -22.98
CA ASP A 342 -37.51 59.94 -24.42
C ASP A 342 -36.61 58.77 -24.83
N ASP A 343 -37.07 58.15 -25.91
CA ASP A 343 -36.58 57.00 -26.69
C ASP A 343 -35.08 56.92 -27.02
N ASN A 344 -34.53 55.69 -27.02
CA ASN A 344 -34.11 55.08 -28.30
C ASN A 344 -33.73 53.58 -28.21
N ARG A 345 -34.27 52.84 -29.18
CA ARG A 345 -33.94 51.46 -29.55
C ARG A 345 -32.50 51.33 -30.04
N THR A 346 -31.79 50.24 -29.71
CA THR A 346 -31.32 49.24 -30.71
C THR A 346 -30.55 48.05 -30.11
N ASN A 347 -30.96 46.86 -30.61
CA ASN A 347 -30.19 45.66 -30.97
C ASN A 347 -29.37 44.84 -29.95
N LEU A 348 -29.93 43.65 -29.71
CA LEU A 348 -29.25 42.36 -29.58
C LEU A 348 -28.31 42.08 -30.77
N SER A 349 -27.02 41.87 -30.50
CA SER A 349 -26.20 40.78 -31.05
C SER A 349 -24.75 40.95 -30.57
N ASP A 350 -24.12 39.81 -30.26
CA ASP A 350 -22.67 39.60 -30.19
C ASP A 350 -21.93 40.05 -28.93
N GLU A 351 -21.75 39.11 -27.98
CA GLU A 351 -20.47 38.90 -27.28
C GLU A 351 -20.47 37.56 -26.51
N ARG A 352 -20.13 36.48 -27.21
CA ARG A 352 -19.60 35.23 -26.63
C ARG A 352 -18.43 34.76 -27.47
N GLN A 353 -17.28 35.42 -27.33
CA GLN A 353 -16.01 34.84 -27.79
C GLN A 353 -14.82 35.61 -27.23
N TYR A 354 -14.26 35.20 -26.09
CA TYR A 354 -12.80 35.23 -25.89
C TYR A 354 -12.37 34.45 -24.63
N ILE A 355 -11.22 33.78 -24.76
CA ILE A 355 -10.40 33.11 -23.74
C ILE A 355 -10.79 31.66 -23.38
N ASN A 356 -10.48 30.75 -24.30
CA ASN A 356 -9.90 29.44 -23.97
C ASN A 356 -8.94 29.09 -25.11
N ASP A 357 -7.64 29.27 -24.87
CA ASP A 357 -6.54 28.48 -25.48
C ASP A 357 -5.18 29.13 -25.19
N LYS A 358 -4.45 28.57 -24.22
CA LYS A 358 -2.98 28.51 -24.21
C LYS A 358 -2.50 27.60 -23.08
N LYS A 359 -2.19 26.34 -23.44
CA LYS A 359 -1.03 25.51 -23.01
C LYS A 359 -1.36 24.02 -22.96
N SER A 360 -1.58 23.42 -24.13
CA SER A 360 -1.49 21.96 -24.33
C SER A 360 -0.78 21.70 -25.64
N MET A 361 0.53 21.96 -25.71
CA MET A 361 1.34 21.62 -26.86
C MET A 361 2.79 21.42 -26.44
N ASN A 362 3.13 20.19 -26.05
CA ASN A 362 4.40 19.50 -26.33
C ASN A 362 4.36 18.10 -25.68
N TYR A 363 4.93 17.13 -26.40
CA TYR A 363 5.05 15.69 -26.07
C TYR A 363 4.00 14.71 -26.61
N VAL A 364 3.77 14.70 -27.93
CA VAL A 364 3.48 13.46 -28.67
C VAL A 364 4.13 13.51 -30.06
N THR A 365 5.44 13.25 -30.17
CA THR A 365 6.05 12.95 -31.48
C THR A 365 7.30 12.06 -31.45
N THR A 366 7.28 10.90 -30.75
CA THR A 366 8.27 9.85 -31.07
C THR A 366 7.75 8.44 -30.76
N GLN A 367 6.74 7.95 -31.48
CA GLN A 367 6.42 6.50 -31.48
C GLN A 367 5.53 6.06 -32.67
N LYS A 368 5.84 6.55 -33.88
CA LYS A 368 5.31 5.99 -35.14
C LYS A 368 6.45 5.63 -36.08
N LYS A 369 7.12 4.53 -35.77
CA LYS A 369 7.96 3.74 -36.68
C LYS A 369 8.37 2.47 -35.93
N PHE A 370 7.50 1.46 -35.94
CA PHE A 370 7.82 0.02 -35.77
C PHE A 370 6.55 -0.84 -35.64
N ILE A 371 5.51 -0.60 -36.47
CA ILE A 371 4.48 -1.61 -36.71
C ILE A 371 4.09 -1.50 -38.18
N ASN A 372 4.83 -2.22 -39.02
CA ASN A 372 4.42 -2.62 -40.38
C ASN A 372 5.36 -3.76 -40.80
N ASN A 373 5.10 -4.96 -40.29
CA ASN A 373 5.39 -6.23 -40.96
C ASN A 373 4.99 -7.39 -40.06
N SER A 374 3.73 -7.83 -40.14
CA SER A 374 3.29 -9.23 -39.95
C SER A 374 1.76 -9.30 -39.95
N ASN A 375 1.15 -9.05 -41.11
CA ASN A 375 -0.22 -9.50 -41.39
C ASN A 375 -0.17 -10.39 -42.63
N ASN A 376 0.09 -11.68 -42.43
CA ASN A 376 -0.41 -12.72 -43.32
C ASN A 376 -0.33 -14.10 -42.66
N SER A 377 -1.37 -14.91 -42.92
CA SER A 377 -1.55 -16.33 -42.59
C SER A 377 -1.97 -16.68 -41.15
N ASN A 378 -3.28 -16.80 -40.88
CA ASN A 378 -4.02 -18.05 -41.05
C ASN A 378 -5.44 -17.97 -40.46
N LYS A 379 -6.42 -18.22 -41.34
CA LYS A 379 -7.82 -18.53 -41.02
C LYS A 379 -7.95 -20.00 -40.63
N THR A 380 -9.09 -20.31 -39.99
CA THR A 380 -9.63 -21.63 -39.58
C THR A 380 -9.09 -22.09 -38.21
N ASN A 381 -9.88 -22.39 -37.18
CA ASN A 381 -11.07 -23.25 -37.18
C ASN A 381 -12.05 -22.93 -36.01
N ASN A 382 -13.36 -23.00 -36.28
CA ASN A 382 -14.43 -22.99 -35.28
C ASN A 382 -14.54 -24.37 -34.61
N GLY A 383 -14.46 -24.43 -33.27
CA GLY A 383 -14.68 -25.64 -32.47
C GLY A 383 -15.57 -25.34 -31.27
N LYS A 384 -16.81 -25.82 -31.32
CA LYS A 384 -17.85 -25.71 -30.30
C LYS A 384 -17.42 -26.34 -28.97
N TYR A 385 -17.63 -25.64 -27.85
CA TYR A 385 -17.67 -26.25 -26.51
C TYR A 385 -19.13 -26.33 -26.04
N LEU A 386 -19.57 -27.56 -25.74
CA LEU A 386 -20.81 -27.88 -25.00
C LEU A 386 -20.40 -28.27 -23.57
N PRO A 387 -21.13 -27.85 -22.52
CA PRO A 387 -20.78 -28.15 -21.13
C PRO A 387 -21.34 -29.52 -20.69
N ILE A 388 -20.54 -30.31 -19.99
CA ILE A 388 -20.99 -31.52 -19.28
C ILE A 388 -21.21 -31.16 -17.81
N HIS A 389 -22.48 -31.12 -17.41
CA HIS A 389 -22.90 -31.30 -16.03
C HIS A 389 -22.79 -32.78 -15.65
N GLN A 390 -22.13 -33.10 -14.53
CA GLN A 390 -22.50 -34.26 -13.73
C GLN A 390 -22.23 -33.98 -12.25
N GLN A 391 -23.32 -33.81 -11.50
CA GLN A 391 -23.39 -33.93 -10.05
C GLN A 391 -23.13 -35.40 -9.65
N ARG A 392 -22.27 -35.63 -8.65
CA ARG A 392 -22.36 -36.81 -7.77
C ARG A 392 -21.89 -36.47 -6.35
N THR A 393 -22.90 -36.28 -5.51
CA THR A 393 -23.08 -36.80 -4.13
C THR A 393 -21.87 -37.11 -3.24
N MET A 394 -21.94 -36.51 -2.06
CA MET A 394 -21.27 -36.80 -0.79
C MET A 394 -20.88 -38.27 -0.55
N ASN A 395 -19.72 -38.45 0.09
CA ASN A 395 -19.52 -39.43 1.17
C ASN A 395 -18.47 -38.93 2.16
N ASN A 396 -18.90 -38.75 3.41
CA ASN A 396 -18.09 -38.53 4.60
C ASN A 396 -17.35 -39.82 4.99
N ILE A 397 -16.04 -39.76 5.22
CA ILE A 397 -15.32 -40.68 6.11
C ILE A 397 -14.21 -39.89 6.82
N PRO A 398 -14.15 -39.87 8.18
CA PRO A 398 -13.08 -39.22 8.93
C PRO A 398 -11.90 -40.19 9.12
N TYR A 399 -10.67 -39.72 8.90
CA TYR A 399 -9.46 -40.44 9.30
C TYR A 399 -8.87 -39.85 10.58
N SER A 400 -8.75 -40.73 11.56
CA SER A 400 -8.20 -40.55 12.90
C SER A 400 -6.67 -40.51 12.93
N ASN A 401 -6.16 -39.74 13.89
CA ASN A 401 -4.84 -39.77 14.51
C ASN A 401 -4.11 -41.13 14.48
N ARG A 402 -2.81 -41.09 14.15
CA ARG A 402 -1.67 -41.67 14.90
C ARG A 402 -0.44 -41.70 14.00
N PHE A 403 0.68 -41.15 14.46
CA PHE A 403 2.00 -41.82 14.44
C PHE A 403 2.95 -41.04 15.35
N ASP A 404 3.03 -41.48 16.61
CA ASP A 404 4.25 -41.43 17.41
C ASP A 404 4.93 -42.80 17.24
N SER A 405 6.16 -42.81 16.75
CA SER A 405 7.23 -43.77 17.05
C SER A 405 8.52 -43.35 16.34
#